data_AF-A0A839UVP4-F1
#
_entry.id   AF-A0A839UVP4-F1
#
_cell.length_a   1.000
_cell.length_b   1.000
_cell.length_c   1.000
_cell.angle_alpha   90.00
_cell.angle_beta   90.00
_cell.angle_gamma   90.00
#
_symmetry.space_group_name_H-M   'P 1'
#
loop_
_entity.id
_entity.type
_entity.pdbx_description
1 polymer ?
#
loop_
_entity_poly.entity_id
_entity_poly.type
_entity_poly.pdbx_seq_one_letter_code
_entity_poly.pdbx_strand_id
1 'polypeptide(L)'
;MAARKTKAANPVAELQKELAKVQAELAKARVKQEADAAKEIATLTKAATKAAADAKKAASALAAAKKKKKSAASVKAVEKAAAKAAAAKAAAADAKSAVASAKAALKEIKADNKIAAQLDKAYAKQQGVIAKKKKAAEKKAAAKAKAKAKKDAAKAKAKAKKDALKAKAKAKALKAKEKAKAKKAAAKAKLAAKKAAAKEKAKAKKAAAKAKMAAKKAAAKEKAKAKKAKPAKKAAKAKPAKVVKAKPAKKAKKAKKASGAKRGRKPKA
;
A
#
# COMPACT_ATOMS: atom_id res chain seq x y z
N MET A 1 14.50 -27.44 -19.58
CA MET A 1 13.22 -27.45 -18.85
C MET A 1 12.74 -26.01 -18.68
N ALA A 2 11.78 -25.58 -19.49
CA ALA A 2 11.24 -24.22 -19.42
C ALA A 2 10.59 -24.00 -18.05
N ALA A 3 11.06 -22.99 -17.31
CA ALA A 3 10.47 -22.56 -16.07
C ALA A 3 8.97 -22.28 -16.29
N ARG A 4 8.12 -23.20 -15.86
CA ARG A 4 6.68 -22.97 -15.72
C ARG A 4 6.54 -21.88 -14.69
N LYS A 5 6.50 -20.62 -15.15
CA LYS A 5 6.02 -19.49 -14.36
C LYS A 5 4.59 -19.82 -13.97
N THR A 6 4.41 -20.40 -12.79
CA THR A 6 3.11 -20.56 -12.16
C THR A 6 2.57 -19.15 -11.96
N LYS A 7 1.71 -18.75 -12.89
CA LYS A 7 0.89 -17.56 -12.80
C LYS A 7 0.19 -17.70 -11.46
N ALA A 8 0.59 -16.90 -10.46
CA ALA A 8 -0.03 -16.93 -9.14
C ALA A 8 -1.53 -16.78 -9.35
N ALA A 9 -2.25 -17.88 -9.29
CA ALA A 9 -3.68 -17.87 -9.49
C ALA A 9 -4.22 -17.00 -8.37
N ASN A 10 -4.95 -15.96 -8.73
CA ASN A 10 -5.58 -15.13 -7.74
C ASN A 10 -6.55 -16.05 -6.98
N PRO A 11 -6.32 -16.38 -5.70
CA PRO A 11 -7.10 -17.40 -4.99
C PRO A 11 -8.59 -17.04 -4.97
N VAL A 12 -8.91 -15.74 -5.00
CA VAL A 12 -10.29 -15.25 -5.11
C VAL A 12 -10.94 -15.64 -6.43
N ALA A 13 -10.19 -15.66 -7.54
CA ALA A 13 -10.71 -16.04 -8.85
C ALA A 13 -10.91 -17.56 -8.97
N GLU A 14 -10.11 -18.36 -8.27
CA GLU A 14 -10.31 -19.82 -8.19
C GLU A 14 -11.54 -20.17 -7.34
N LEU A 15 -11.66 -19.57 -6.15
CA LEU A 15 -12.85 -19.73 -5.30
C LEU A 15 -14.15 -19.33 -6.03
N GLN A 16 -14.11 -18.30 -6.88
CA GLN A 16 -15.27 -17.91 -7.70
C GLN A 16 -15.65 -18.97 -8.75
N LYS A 17 -14.66 -19.65 -9.35
CA LYS A 17 -14.91 -20.73 -10.31
C LYS A 17 -15.48 -21.96 -9.60
N GLU A 18 -14.94 -22.30 -8.43
CA GLU A 18 -15.43 -23.41 -7.62
C GLU A 18 -16.87 -23.18 -7.17
N LEU A 19 -17.20 -21.98 -6.69
CA LEU A 19 -18.58 -21.63 -6.33
C LEU A 19 -19.54 -21.76 -7.52
N ALA A 20 -19.15 -21.30 -8.71
CA ALA A 20 -19.97 -21.46 -9.91
C ALA A 20 -20.17 -22.94 -10.29
N LYS A 21 -19.12 -23.76 -10.14
CA LYS A 21 -19.19 -25.21 -10.38
C LYS A 21 -20.13 -25.89 -9.39
N VAL A 22 -20.00 -25.62 -8.10
CA VAL A 22 -20.87 -26.18 -7.05
C VAL A 22 -22.33 -25.77 -7.26
N GLN A 23 -22.59 -24.51 -7.64
CA GLN A 23 -23.94 -24.05 -7.98
C GLN A 23 -24.54 -24.80 -9.18
N ALA A 24 -23.75 -25.03 -10.23
CA ALA A 24 -24.19 -25.79 -11.39
C ALA A 24 -24.45 -27.27 -11.06
N GLU A 25 -23.61 -27.88 -10.23
CA GLU A 25 -23.78 -29.26 -9.76
C GLU A 25 -25.02 -29.41 -8.87
N LEU A 26 -25.27 -28.45 -7.96
CA LEU A 26 -26.49 -28.42 -7.15
C LEU A 26 -27.75 -28.32 -8.03
N ALA A 27 -27.75 -27.46 -9.05
CA ALA A 27 -28.88 -27.35 -9.96
C ALA A 27 -29.15 -28.68 -10.69
N LYS A 28 -28.11 -29.37 -11.16
CA LYS A 28 -28.23 -30.70 -11.78
C LYS A 28 -28.71 -31.76 -10.80
N ALA A 29 -28.20 -31.75 -9.56
CA ALA A 29 -28.59 -32.69 -8.52
C ALA A 29 -30.08 -32.58 -8.18
N ARG A 30 -30.61 -31.36 -8.10
CA ARG A 30 -32.04 -31.09 -7.86
C ARG A 30 -32.94 -31.66 -8.96
N VAL A 31 -32.57 -31.43 -10.23
CA VAL A 31 -33.31 -32.01 -11.38
C VAL A 31 -33.25 -33.54 -11.36
N LYS A 32 -32.07 -34.11 -11.03
CA LYS A 32 -31.91 -35.55 -10.92
C LYS A 32 -32.75 -36.14 -9.78
N GLN A 33 -32.81 -35.47 -8.63
CA GLN A 33 -33.62 -35.88 -7.48
C GLN A 33 -35.11 -35.97 -7.83
N GLU A 34 -35.64 -35.00 -8.60
CA GLU A 34 -37.03 -35.06 -9.08
C GLU A 34 -37.27 -36.24 -10.02
N ALA A 35 -36.34 -36.47 -10.96
CA ALA A 35 -36.46 -37.55 -11.93
C ALA A 35 -36.38 -38.93 -11.26
N ASP A 36 -35.48 -39.10 -10.29
CA ASP A 36 -35.30 -40.36 -9.59
C ASP A 36 -36.47 -40.64 -8.63
N ALA A 37 -36.99 -39.63 -7.92
CA ALA A 37 -38.22 -39.77 -7.13
C ALA A 37 -39.45 -40.11 -8.00
N ALA A 38 -39.55 -39.54 -9.22
CA ALA A 38 -40.61 -39.91 -10.16
C ALA A 38 -40.50 -41.37 -10.64
N LYS A 39 -39.29 -41.85 -10.90
CA LYS A 39 -39.04 -43.27 -11.25
C LYS A 39 -39.39 -44.20 -10.08
N GLU A 40 -39.03 -43.82 -8.86
CA GLU A 40 -39.37 -44.59 -7.66
C GLU A 40 -40.88 -44.70 -7.46
N ILE A 41 -41.64 -43.63 -7.69
CA ILE A 41 -43.12 -43.71 -7.67
C ILE A 41 -43.63 -44.71 -8.71
N ALA A 42 -43.02 -44.74 -9.91
CA ALA A 42 -43.42 -45.69 -10.95
C ALA A 42 -43.12 -47.14 -10.56
N THR A 43 -41.98 -47.42 -9.92
CA THR A 43 -41.65 -48.77 -9.42
C THR A 43 -42.56 -49.19 -8.28
N LEU A 44 -42.80 -48.31 -7.30
CA LEU A 44 -43.72 -48.54 -6.18
C LEU A 44 -45.16 -48.76 -6.67
N THR A 45 -45.59 -48.02 -7.69
CA THR A 45 -46.93 -48.20 -8.28
C THR A 45 -47.06 -49.59 -8.91
N LYS A 46 -46.04 -50.08 -9.63
CA LYS A 46 -46.04 -51.45 -10.18
C LYS A 46 -46.04 -52.51 -9.07
N ALA A 47 -45.31 -52.27 -7.97
CA ALA A 47 -45.32 -53.17 -6.82
C ALA A 47 -46.71 -53.20 -6.15
N ALA A 48 -47.34 -52.04 -6.00
CA ALA A 48 -48.68 -51.93 -5.42
C ALA A 48 -49.76 -52.62 -6.28
N THR A 49 -49.69 -52.53 -7.60
CA THR A 49 -50.63 -53.26 -8.48
C THR A 49 -50.44 -54.77 -8.38
N LYS A 50 -49.19 -55.26 -8.33
CA LYS A 50 -48.90 -56.68 -8.12
C LYS A 50 -49.41 -57.16 -6.75
N ALA A 51 -49.11 -56.44 -5.68
CA ALA A 51 -49.57 -56.78 -4.33
C ALA A 51 -51.11 -56.81 -4.24
N ALA A 52 -51.80 -55.87 -4.90
CA ALA A 52 -53.25 -55.87 -4.98
C ALA A 52 -53.81 -57.09 -5.74
N ALA A 53 -53.16 -57.52 -6.82
CA ALA A 53 -53.53 -58.72 -7.56
C ALA A 53 -53.32 -59.99 -6.73
N ASP A 54 -52.21 -60.09 -6.01
CA ASP A 54 -51.90 -61.21 -5.13
C ASP A 54 -52.88 -61.29 -3.94
N ALA A 55 -53.28 -60.14 -3.37
CA ALA A 55 -54.32 -60.07 -2.35
C ALA A 55 -55.68 -60.60 -2.86
N LYS A 56 -56.06 -60.25 -4.10
CA LYS A 56 -57.28 -60.78 -4.74
C LYS A 56 -57.19 -62.30 -4.94
N LYS A 57 -56.06 -62.81 -5.45
CA LYS A 57 -55.84 -64.25 -5.63
C LYS A 57 -55.89 -65.02 -4.32
N ALA A 58 -55.26 -64.49 -3.26
CA ALA A 58 -55.27 -65.11 -1.94
C ALA A 58 -56.68 -65.12 -1.31
N ALA A 59 -57.45 -64.06 -1.50
CA ALA A 59 -58.84 -64.00 -1.07
C ALA A 59 -59.72 -65.05 -1.79
N SER A 60 -59.57 -65.20 -3.11
CA SER A 60 -60.26 -66.25 -3.88
C SER A 60 -59.87 -67.66 -3.44
N ALA A 61 -58.58 -67.90 -3.15
CA ALA A 61 -58.10 -69.18 -2.65
C ALA A 61 -58.67 -69.52 -1.26
N LEU A 62 -58.78 -68.53 -0.36
CA LEU A 62 -59.46 -68.69 0.92
C LEU A 62 -60.94 -69.02 0.74
N ALA A 63 -61.64 -68.32 -0.15
CA ALA A 63 -63.04 -68.59 -0.45
C ALA A 63 -63.24 -70.02 -1.00
N ALA A 64 -62.33 -70.50 -1.85
CA ALA A 64 -62.35 -71.88 -2.35
C ALA A 64 -62.05 -72.91 -1.25
N ALA A 65 -61.07 -72.65 -0.38
CA ALA A 65 -60.74 -73.54 0.73
C ALA A 65 -61.92 -73.74 1.69
N LYS A 66 -62.68 -72.66 1.97
CA LYS A 66 -63.86 -72.70 2.83
C LYS A 66 -65.02 -73.55 2.30
N LYS A 67 -65.06 -73.85 1.00
CA LYS A 67 -66.11 -74.67 0.37
C LYS A 67 -65.85 -76.18 0.45
N LYS A 68 -64.68 -76.63 0.93
CA LYS A 68 -64.35 -78.06 1.01
C LYS A 68 -65.06 -78.74 2.20
N LYS A 69 -65.43 -80.03 2.05
CA LYS A 69 -66.03 -80.85 3.13
C LYS A 69 -65.16 -80.78 4.40
N LYS A 70 -65.80 -80.61 5.56
CA LYS A 70 -65.13 -80.51 6.86
C LYS A 70 -64.42 -81.81 7.22
N SER A 71 -63.11 -81.84 7.00
CA SER A 71 -62.18 -82.84 7.49
C SER A 71 -61.03 -82.14 8.23
N ALA A 72 -60.28 -82.86 9.05
CA ALA A 72 -59.10 -82.29 9.72
C ALA A 72 -58.10 -81.66 8.72
N ALA A 73 -57.95 -82.26 7.53
CA ALA A 73 -57.13 -81.72 6.46
C ALA A 73 -57.70 -80.42 5.85
N SER A 74 -59.03 -80.32 5.68
CA SER A 74 -59.66 -79.12 5.15
C SER A 74 -59.58 -77.94 6.12
N VAL A 75 -59.66 -78.18 7.43
CA VAL A 75 -59.52 -77.13 8.46
C VAL A 75 -58.12 -76.51 8.40
N LYS A 76 -57.05 -77.33 8.42
CA LYS A 76 -55.67 -76.84 8.28
C LYS A 76 -55.45 -76.06 6.97
N ALA A 77 -56.10 -76.47 5.89
CA ALA A 77 -56.02 -75.76 4.60
C ALA A 77 -56.70 -74.37 4.64
N VAL A 78 -57.83 -74.25 5.34
CA VAL A 78 -58.52 -72.97 5.54
C VAL A 78 -57.69 -72.02 6.39
N GLU A 79 -57.08 -72.50 7.48
CA GLU A 79 -56.20 -71.69 8.33
C GLU A 79 -54.99 -71.16 7.55
N LYS A 80 -54.30 -72.03 6.80
CA LYS A 80 -53.16 -71.62 5.96
C LYS A 80 -53.57 -70.61 4.88
N ALA A 81 -54.74 -70.80 4.26
CA ALA A 81 -55.26 -69.86 3.28
C ALA A 81 -55.67 -68.52 3.92
N ALA A 82 -56.19 -68.54 5.15
CA ALA A 82 -56.56 -67.34 5.89
C ALA A 82 -55.33 -66.51 6.25
N ALA A 83 -54.28 -67.16 6.77
CA ALA A 83 -53.00 -66.52 7.06
C ALA A 83 -52.39 -65.90 5.79
N LYS A 84 -52.40 -66.63 4.66
CA LYS A 84 -51.90 -66.12 3.38
C LYS A 84 -52.73 -64.93 2.86
N ALA A 85 -54.06 -64.96 3.00
CA ALA A 85 -54.92 -63.86 2.60
C ALA A 85 -54.72 -62.62 3.49
N ALA A 86 -54.51 -62.80 4.79
CA ALA A 86 -54.20 -61.71 5.72
C ALA A 86 -52.84 -61.07 5.37
N ALA A 87 -51.79 -61.87 5.17
CA ALA A 87 -50.47 -61.39 4.78
C ALA A 87 -50.50 -60.63 3.43
N ALA A 88 -51.21 -61.15 2.43
CA ALA A 88 -51.32 -60.48 1.14
C ALA A 88 -52.11 -59.16 1.22
N LYS A 89 -53.16 -59.08 2.06
CA LYS A 89 -53.88 -57.83 2.32
C LYS A 89 -52.99 -56.79 3.01
N ALA A 90 -52.21 -57.20 4.00
CA ALA A 90 -51.26 -56.31 4.67
C ALA A 90 -50.23 -55.76 3.67
N ALA A 91 -49.58 -56.62 2.89
CA ALA A 91 -48.63 -56.20 1.86
C ALA A 91 -49.23 -55.24 0.82
N ALA A 92 -50.50 -55.44 0.43
CA ALA A 92 -51.19 -54.53 -0.47
C ALA A 92 -51.51 -53.17 0.16
N ALA A 93 -51.80 -53.13 1.47
CA ALA A 93 -51.99 -51.89 2.21
C ALA A 93 -50.66 -51.13 2.35
N ASP A 94 -49.58 -51.82 2.73
CA ASP A 94 -48.25 -51.25 2.87
C ASP A 94 -47.74 -50.66 1.54
N ALA A 95 -47.93 -51.38 0.43
CA ALA A 95 -47.52 -50.90 -0.88
C ALA A 95 -48.31 -49.64 -1.32
N LYS A 96 -49.61 -49.54 -0.97
CA LYS A 96 -50.39 -48.32 -1.23
C LYS A 96 -49.90 -47.15 -0.38
N SER A 97 -49.61 -47.39 0.90
CA SER A 97 -49.05 -46.38 1.80
C SER A 97 -47.70 -45.89 1.31
N ALA A 98 -46.82 -46.78 0.84
CA ALA A 98 -45.54 -46.41 0.25
C ALA A 98 -45.69 -45.50 -0.98
N VAL A 99 -46.64 -45.81 -1.89
CA VAL A 99 -46.94 -44.94 -3.05
C VAL A 99 -47.46 -43.57 -2.60
N ALA A 100 -48.30 -43.51 -1.57
CA ALA A 100 -48.83 -42.24 -1.05
C ALA A 100 -47.71 -41.38 -0.45
N SER A 101 -46.85 -41.97 0.40
CA SER A 101 -45.70 -41.29 0.99
C SER A 101 -44.71 -40.80 -0.06
N ALA A 102 -44.38 -41.63 -1.06
CA ALA A 102 -43.48 -41.22 -2.14
C ALA A 102 -44.06 -40.05 -2.98
N LYS A 103 -45.38 -40.04 -3.22
CA LYS A 103 -46.05 -38.91 -3.89
C LYS A 103 -46.03 -37.63 -3.05
N ALA A 104 -46.16 -37.74 -1.72
CA ALA A 104 -46.04 -36.60 -0.83
C ALA A 104 -44.61 -36.04 -0.86
N ALA A 105 -43.60 -36.90 -0.74
CA ALA A 105 -42.19 -36.52 -0.83
C ALA A 105 -41.84 -35.86 -2.17
N LEU A 106 -42.34 -36.38 -3.32
CA LEU A 106 -42.11 -35.73 -4.62
C LEU A 106 -42.71 -34.32 -4.69
N LYS A 107 -43.87 -34.08 -4.07
CA LYS A 107 -44.47 -32.73 -4.03
C LYS A 107 -43.59 -31.77 -3.23
N GLU A 108 -43.06 -32.21 -2.10
CA GLU A 108 -42.14 -31.44 -1.27
C GLU A 108 -40.84 -31.14 -1.99
N ILE A 109 -40.20 -32.14 -2.61
CA ILE A 109 -39.00 -31.98 -3.44
C ILE A 109 -39.22 -30.91 -4.53
N LYS A 110 -40.36 -30.94 -5.22
CA LYS A 110 -40.69 -29.94 -6.25
C LYS A 110 -40.88 -28.54 -5.67
N ALA A 111 -41.48 -28.42 -4.48
CA ALA A 111 -41.65 -27.14 -3.81
C ALA A 111 -40.28 -26.56 -3.39
N ASP A 112 -39.43 -27.39 -2.78
CA ASP A 112 -38.09 -27.00 -2.35
C ASP A 112 -37.21 -26.60 -3.53
N ASN A 113 -37.25 -27.36 -4.63
CA ASN A 113 -36.50 -27.03 -5.83
C ASN A 113 -36.97 -25.71 -6.46
N LYS A 114 -38.27 -25.39 -6.39
CA LYS A 114 -38.79 -24.10 -6.83
C LYS A 114 -38.28 -22.95 -5.94
N ILE A 115 -38.28 -23.12 -4.62
CA ILE A 115 -37.74 -22.14 -3.68
C ILE A 115 -36.25 -21.94 -3.93
N ALA A 116 -35.49 -23.02 -4.08
CA ALA A 116 -34.06 -22.97 -4.36
C ALA A 116 -33.75 -22.23 -5.67
N ALA A 117 -34.51 -22.49 -6.74
CA ALA A 117 -34.37 -21.77 -8.00
C ALA A 117 -34.67 -20.26 -7.87
N GLN A 118 -35.60 -19.86 -6.99
CA GLN A 118 -35.86 -18.46 -6.70
C GLN A 118 -34.71 -17.81 -5.92
N LEU A 119 -34.17 -18.52 -4.92
CA LEU A 119 -33.01 -18.05 -4.15
C LEU A 119 -31.77 -17.89 -5.04
N ASP A 120 -31.52 -18.82 -5.95
CA ASP A 120 -30.41 -18.75 -6.90
C ASP A 120 -30.53 -17.50 -7.81
N LYS A 121 -31.75 -17.20 -8.29
CA LYS A 121 -32.03 -15.96 -9.06
C LYS A 121 -31.82 -14.70 -8.23
N ALA A 122 -32.27 -14.69 -6.98
CA ALA A 122 -32.09 -13.57 -6.07
C ALA A 122 -30.61 -13.33 -5.77
N TYR A 123 -29.86 -14.39 -5.51
CA TYR A 123 -28.41 -14.35 -5.28
C TYR A 123 -27.66 -13.82 -6.50
N ALA A 124 -27.99 -14.29 -7.71
CA ALA A 124 -27.39 -13.79 -8.95
C ALA A 124 -27.63 -12.28 -9.15
N LYS A 125 -28.84 -11.78 -8.85
CA LYS A 125 -29.15 -10.34 -8.88
C LYS A 125 -28.30 -9.56 -7.88
N GLN A 126 -28.18 -10.04 -6.64
CA GLN A 126 -27.35 -9.39 -5.61
C GLN A 126 -25.88 -9.36 -5.98
N GLN A 127 -25.33 -10.46 -6.50
CA GLN A 127 -23.96 -10.52 -7.00
C GLN A 127 -23.72 -9.52 -8.13
N GLY A 128 -24.69 -9.36 -9.05
CA GLY A 128 -24.63 -8.33 -10.08
C GLY A 128 -24.55 -6.91 -9.53
N VAL A 129 -25.32 -6.60 -8.48
CA VAL A 129 -25.28 -5.30 -7.79
C VAL A 129 -23.93 -5.08 -7.09
N ILE A 130 -23.43 -6.08 -6.37
CA ILE A 130 -22.13 -6.01 -5.69
C ILE A 130 -21.01 -5.81 -6.71
N ALA A 131 -21.02 -6.52 -7.82
CA ALA A 131 -20.04 -6.37 -8.89
C ALA A 131 -20.05 -4.96 -9.50
N LYS A 132 -21.23 -4.38 -9.73
CA LYS A 132 -21.36 -2.97 -10.19
C LYS A 132 -20.79 -1.99 -9.17
N LYS A 133 -21.10 -2.17 -7.87
CA LYS A 133 -20.56 -1.32 -6.79
C LYS A 133 -19.04 -1.42 -6.69
N LYS A 134 -18.46 -2.62 -6.78
CA LYS A 134 -17.00 -2.84 -6.80
C LYS A 134 -16.34 -2.13 -7.98
N LYS A 135 -16.84 -2.31 -9.20
CA LYS A 135 -16.34 -1.61 -10.40
C LYS A 135 -16.40 -0.08 -10.25
N ALA A 136 -17.48 0.45 -9.66
CA ALA A 136 -17.60 1.89 -9.41
C ALA A 136 -16.58 2.38 -8.37
N ALA A 137 -16.36 1.62 -7.30
CA ALA A 137 -15.37 1.93 -6.26
C ALA A 137 -13.93 1.89 -6.83
N GLU A 138 -13.60 0.89 -7.64
CA GLU A 138 -12.31 0.77 -8.32
C GLU A 138 -12.03 1.96 -9.25
N LYS A 139 -13.02 2.37 -10.06
CA LYS A 139 -12.90 3.57 -10.91
C LYS A 139 -12.65 4.83 -10.09
N LYS A 140 -13.36 5.01 -8.97
CA LYS A 140 -13.15 6.15 -8.05
C LYS A 140 -11.75 6.11 -7.41
N ALA A 141 -11.29 4.94 -6.99
CA ALA A 141 -9.96 4.76 -6.42
C ALA A 141 -8.86 5.07 -7.45
N ALA A 142 -9.00 4.57 -8.69
CA ALA A 142 -8.08 4.84 -9.79
C ALA A 142 -8.00 6.34 -10.12
N ALA A 143 -9.14 7.05 -10.14
CA ALA A 143 -9.17 8.49 -10.37
C ALA A 143 -8.44 9.28 -9.26
N LYS A 144 -8.67 8.93 -7.98
CA LYS A 144 -7.97 9.53 -6.84
C LYS A 144 -6.46 9.28 -6.90
N ALA A 145 -6.04 8.06 -7.25
CA ALA A 145 -4.63 7.72 -7.41
C ALA A 145 -3.96 8.54 -8.53
N LYS A 146 -4.61 8.68 -9.69
CA LYS A 146 -4.12 9.53 -10.79
C LYS A 146 -4.00 11.00 -10.37
N ALA A 147 -4.97 11.53 -9.65
CA ALA A 147 -4.93 12.91 -9.16
C ALA A 147 -3.78 13.13 -8.16
N LYS A 148 -3.55 12.18 -7.26
CA LYS A 148 -2.43 12.24 -6.32
C LYS A 148 -1.09 12.19 -7.05
N ALA A 149 -0.93 11.28 -8.02
CA ALA A 149 0.29 11.18 -8.83
C ALA A 149 0.59 12.48 -9.60
N LYS A 150 -0.42 13.13 -10.19
CA LYS A 150 -0.25 14.44 -10.86
C LYS A 150 0.19 15.53 -9.88
N LYS A 151 -0.39 15.59 -8.68
CA LYS A 151 0.01 16.56 -7.63
C LYS A 151 1.44 16.33 -7.17
N ASP A 152 1.82 15.08 -6.94
CA ASP A 152 3.17 14.72 -6.48
C ASP A 152 4.21 15.03 -7.57
N ALA A 153 3.90 14.76 -8.85
CA ALA A 153 4.74 15.14 -9.98
C ALA A 153 4.92 16.67 -10.12
N ALA A 154 3.87 17.46 -9.92
CA ALA A 154 3.96 18.92 -9.95
C ALA A 154 4.83 19.48 -8.82
N LYS A 155 4.68 18.94 -7.60
CA LYS A 155 5.54 19.31 -6.45
C LYS A 155 7.01 18.98 -6.71
N ALA A 156 7.29 17.80 -7.29
CA ALA A 156 8.65 17.41 -7.65
C ALA A 156 9.27 18.37 -8.68
N LYS A 157 8.54 18.73 -9.75
CA LYS A 157 8.99 19.72 -10.75
C LYS A 157 9.26 21.09 -10.13
N ALA A 158 8.40 21.56 -9.22
CA ALA A 158 8.59 22.85 -8.54
C ALA A 158 9.84 22.84 -7.63
N LYS A 159 10.08 21.74 -6.91
CA LYS A 159 11.29 21.57 -6.09
C LYS A 159 12.56 21.59 -6.96
N ALA A 160 12.56 20.84 -8.06
CA ALA A 160 13.69 20.83 -9.01
C ALA A 160 14.00 22.22 -9.57
N LYS A 161 12.98 23.01 -9.95
CA LYS A 161 13.18 24.40 -10.41
C LYS A 161 13.78 25.30 -9.32
N LYS A 162 13.31 25.19 -8.07
CA LYS A 162 13.87 25.95 -6.95
C LYS A 162 15.33 25.59 -6.68
N ASP A 163 15.66 24.30 -6.71
CA ASP A 163 17.02 23.83 -6.47
C ASP A 163 17.97 24.26 -7.61
N ALA A 164 17.51 24.24 -8.86
CA ALA A 164 18.27 24.75 -10.00
C ALA A 164 18.57 26.26 -9.90
N LEU A 165 17.61 27.08 -9.44
CA LEU A 165 17.82 28.51 -9.23
C LEU A 165 18.83 28.78 -8.10
N LYS A 166 18.74 28.03 -7.00
CA LYS A 166 19.72 28.11 -5.90
C LYS A 166 21.13 27.74 -6.36
N ALA A 167 21.26 26.70 -7.19
CA ALA A 167 22.54 26.30 -7.76
C ALA A 167 23.12 27.40 -8.68
N LYS A 168 22.30 28.00 -9.56
CA LYS A 168 22.72 29.13 -10.39
C LYS A 168 23.14 30.35 -9.57
N ALA A 169 22.43 30.67 -8.49
CA ALA A 169 22.79 31.77 -7.59
C ALA A 169 24.12 31.52 -6.88
N LYS A 170 24.34 30.31 -6.36
CA LYS A 170 25.63 29.91 -5.76
C LYS A 170 26.78 30.00 -6.76
N ALA A 171 26.58 29.55 -8.00
CA ALA A 171 27.59 29.65 -9.05
C ALA A 171 27.96 31.10 -9.38
N LYS A 172 26.97 32.00 -9.49
CA LYS A 172 27.24 33.44 -9.69
C LYS A 172 28.00 34.06 -8.51
N ALA A 173 27.65 33.70 -7.28
CA ALA A 173 28.34 34.19 -6.09
C ALA A 173 29.81 33.74 -6.02
N LEU A 174 30.11 32.49 -6.40
CA LEU A 174 31.49 31.99 -6.47
C LEU A 174 32.30 32.72 -7.55
N LYS A 175 31.74 32.92 -8.75
CA LYS A 175 32.39 33.70 -9.82
C LYS A 175 32.68 35.15 -9.40
N ALA A 176 31.77 35.78 -8.65
CA ALA A 176 31.99 37.13 -8.13
C ALA A 176 33.13 37.18 -7.10
N LYS A 177 33.19 36.19 -6.21
CA LYS A 177 34.28 36.06 -5.22
C LYS A 177 35.65 35.83 -5.88
N GLU A 178 35.73 35.04 -6.94
CA GLU A 178 36.97 34.85 -7.71
C GLU A 178 37.42 36.14 -8.40
N LYS A 179 36.51 36.86 -9.06
CA LYS A 179 36.83 38.18 -9.66
C LYS A 179 37.32 39.19 -8.62
N ALA A 180 36.73 39.20 -7.43
CA ALA A 180 37.17 40.07 -6.33
C ALA A 180 38.58 39.69 -5.81
N LYS A 181 38.87 38.39 -5.67
CA LYS A 181 40.20 37.90 -5.30
C LYS A 181 41.25 38.27 -6.35
N ALA A 182 40.93 38.13 -7.64
CA ALA A 182 41.82 38.52 -8.74
C ALA A 182 42.13 40.02 -8.73
N LYS A 183 41.13 40.89 -8.55
CA LYS A 183 41.34 42.34 -8.43
C LYS A 183 42.20 42.70 -7.22
N LYS A 184 42.00 42.03 -6.08
CA LYS A 184 42.80 42.25 -4.86
C LYS A 184 44.26 41.80 -5.04
N ALA A 185 44.50 40.70 -5.76
CA ALA A 185 45.84 40.25 -6.11
C ALA A 185 46.55 41.24 -7.04
N ALA A 186 45.86 41.73 -8.09
CA ALA A 186 46.40 42.71 -9.01
C ALA A 186 46.77 44.05 -8.33
N ALA A 187 45.96 44.52 -7.39
CA ALA A 187 46.26 45.72 -6.61
C ALA A 187 47.50 45.56 -5.71
N LYS A 188 47.66 44.39 -5.08
CA LYS A 188 48.85 44.06 -4.29
C LYS A 188 50.11 44.00 -5.15
N ALA A 189 50.03 43.41 -6.35
CA ALA A 189 51.15 43.36 -7.30
C ALA A 189 51.58 44.77 -7.73
N LYS A 190 50.64 45.67 -8.04
CA LYS A 190 50.95 47.08 -8.37
C LYS A 190 51.62 47.83 -7.22
N LEU A 191 51.19 47.59 -5.97
CA LEU A 191 51.80 48.17 -4.78
C LEU A 191 53.22 47.63 -4.52
N ALA A 192 53.44 46.33 -4.74
CA ALA A 192 54.77 45.72 -4.63
C ALA A 192 55.74 46.29 -5.68
N ALA A 193 55.28 46.45 -6.93
CA ALA A 193 56.08 47.06 -7.99
C ALA A 193 56.48 48.52 -7.67
N LYS A 194 55.55 49.34 -7.15
CA LYS A 194 55.87 50.71 -6.71
C LYS A 194 56.87 50.74 -5.56
N LYS A 195 56.76 49.82 -4.60
CA LYS A 195 57.72 49.70 -3.47
C LYS A 195 59.10 49.24 -3.94
N ALA A 196 59.17 48.34 -4.93
CA ALA A 196 60.43 47.89 -5.52
C ALA A 196 61.14 49.06 -6.24
N ALA A 197 60.42 49.81 -7.08
CA ALA A 197 60.95 50.97 -7.78
C ALA A 197 61.45 52.08 -6.83
N ALA A 198 60.75 52.31 -5.71
CA ALA A 198 61.18 53.27 -4.70
C ALA A 198 62.48 52.83 -3.97
N LYS A 199 62.62 51.53 -3.68
CA LYS A 199 63.85 50.97 -3.09
C LYS A 199 65.03 51.08 -4.05
N GLU A 200 64.80 50.88 -5.34
CA GLU A 200 65.84 51.02 -6.37
C GLU A 200 66.32 52.47 -6.49
N LYS A 201 65.40 53.44 -6.54
CA LYS A 201 65.74 54.88 -6.49
C LYS A 201 66.49 55.27 -5.22
N ALA A 202 66.17 54.67 -4.08
CA ALA A 202 66.90 54.91 -2.83
C ALA A 202 68.33 54.34 -2.86
N LYS A 203 68.53 53.16 -3.46
CA LYS A 203 69.87 52.58 -3.66
C LYS A 203 70.71 53.45 -4.59
N ALA A 204 70.14 53.96 -5.69
CA ALA A 204 70.83 54.86 -6.61
C ALA A 204 71.26 56.18 -5.91
N LYS A 205 70.40 56.78 -5.08
CA LYS A 205 70.76 57.97 -4.29
C LYS A 205 71.86 57.69 -3.26
N LYS A 206 71.86 56.49 -2.65
CA LYS A 206 72.88 56.10 -1.67
C LYS A 206 74.24 55.83 -2.31
N ALA A 207 74.26 55.31 -3.54
CA ALA A 207 75.47 55.17 -4.34
C ALA A 207 76.04 56.55 -4.74
N ALA A 208 75.18 57.48 -5.19
CA ALA A 208 75.58 58.85 -5.53
C ALA A 208 76.14 59.63 -4.33
N ALA A 209 75.58 59.43 -3.13
CA ALA A 209 76.10 60.05 -1.91
C ALA A 209 77.48 59.52 -1.50
N LYS A 210 77.72 58.21 -1.67
CA LYS A 210 79.05 57.61 -1.41
C LYS A 210 80.11 58.12 -2.40
N ALA A 211 79.77 58.31 -3.67
CA ALA A 211 80.66 58.92 -4.66
C ALA A 211 81.04 60.36 -4.28
N LYS A 212 80.07 61.17 -3.81
CA LYS A 212 80.33 62.54 -3.33
C LYS A 212 81.20 62.60 -2.06
N MET A 213 81.09 61.62 -1.16
CA MET A 213 81.93 61.57 0.04
C MET A 213 83.36 61.09 -0.24
N ALA A 214 83.56 60.23 -1.25
CA ALA A 214 84.91 59.87 -1.72
C ALA A 214 85.64 61.10 -2.30
N ALA A 215 84.94 61.93 -3.07
CA ALA A 215 85.50 63.18 -3.61
C ALA A 215 85.89 64.20 -2.52
N LYS A 216 85.10 64.31 -1.43
CA LYS A 216 85.42 65.21 -0.31
C LYS A 216 86.57 64.73 0.59
N LYS A 217 86.84 63.41 0.64
CA LYS A 217 87.95 62.85 1.42
C LYS A 217 89.30 63.00 0.72
N ALA A 218 89.31 63.18 -0.60
CA ALA A 218 90.51 63.53 -1.36
C ALA A 218 90.92 65.00 -1.18
N ALA A 219 89.96 65.92 -1.00
CA ALA A 219 90.22 67.36 -0.84
C ALA A 219 90.66 67.80 0.58
N ALA A 220 90.62 66.92 1.59
CA ALA A 220 90.89 67.27 2.98
C ALA A 220 92.32 66.95 3.47
N LYS A 221 93.24 66.55 2.58
CA LYS A 221 94.66 66.29 2.91
C LYS A 221 95.60 67.49 2.67
N GLU A 222 95.09 68.64 2.19
CA GLU A 222 95.94 69.75 1.71
C GLU A 222 95.81 71.08 2.48
N LYS A 223 95.12 71.16 3.63
CA LYS A 223 95.16 72.37 4.47
C LYS A 223 95.32 72.04 5.95
N ALA A 224 96.58 72.00 6.33
CA ALA A 224 97.09 71.79 7.67
C ALA A 224 96.89 73.03 8.58
N LYS A 225 97.06 72.81 9.89
CA LYS A 225 97.64 73.76 10.86
C LYS A 225 96.91 75.10 11.06
N ALA A 226 96.03 75.19 12.07
CA ALA A 226 96.07 76.25 13.09
C ALA A 226 95.15 75.92 14.29
N LYS A 227 95.80 75.83 15.46
CA LYS A 227 95.34 75.87 16.87
C LYS A 227 94.19 76.87 17.12
N LYS A 228 93.39 76.91 18.20
CA LYS A 228 93.19 76.29 19.55
C LYS A 228 91.83 76.91 19.99
N ALA A 229 90.86 76.25 20.63
CA ALA A 229 90.67 76.12 22.09
C ALA A 229 89.22 75.63 22.35
N LYS A 230 89.01 74.93 23.47
CA LYS A 230 87.81 74.19 23.94
C LYS A 230 87.12 74.95 25.12
N PRO A 231 86.04 74.48 25.78
CA PRO A 231 84.77 73.91 25.27
C PRO A 231 83.48 74.25 26.10
N ALA A 232 82.32 73.98 25.47
CA ALA A 232 81.10 73.31 25.98
C ALA A 232 80.29 73.78 27.22
N LYS A 233 78.97 73.99 27.01
CA LYS A 233 77.87 73.76 27.98
C LYS A 233 76.57 73.29 27.29
N LYS A 234 75.97 72.22 27.84
CA LYS A 234 74.52 71.89 28.11
C LYS A 234 73.47 72.07 26.97
N ALA A 235 72.34 71.34 26.85
CA ALA A 235 71.65 70.34 27.66
C ALA A 235 70.48 69.69 26.86
N ALA A 236 69.99 68.57 27.41
CA ALA A 236 68.61 68.07 27.49
C ALA A 236 67.65 68.09 26.27
N LYS A 237 67.17 66.88 25.94
CA LYS A 237 65.88 66.62 25.27
C LYS A 237 64.87 66.18 26.33
N ALA A 238 63.71 66.85 26.38
CA ALA A 238 62.49 66.37 27.00
C ALA A 238 61.44 66.09 25.91
N LYS A 239 60.71 64.97 26.04
CA LYS A 239 59.41 64.73 25.36
C LYS A 239 58.51 63.96 26.33
N PRO A 240 57.26 64.42 26.58
CA PRO A 240 56.35 63.71 27.46
C PRO A 240 55.28 62.89 26.73
N ALA A 241 54.78 61.92 27.52
CA ALA A 241 53.39 61.51 27.73
C ALA A 241 52.66 60.64 26.70
N LYS A 242 52.22 59.49 27.21
CA LYS A 242 51.30 58.50 26.65
C LYS A 242 50.31 58.14 27.76
N VAL A 243 49.02 58.35 27.53
CA VAL A 243 47.88 57.98 28.41
C VAL A 243 46.72 57.58 27.47
N VAL A 244 45.80 56.63 27.68
CA VAL A 244 45.65 55.31 28.35
C VAL A 244 44.13 54.97 28.25
N LYS A 245 43.78 53.66 28.21
CA LYS A 245 42.46 53.02 28.56
C LYS A 245 41.23 53.33 27.66
N ALA A 246 40.16 52.52 27.59
CA ALA A 246 39.77 51.19 28.10
C ALA A 246 38.46 50.72 27.42
N LYS A 247 38.17 49.41 27.58
CA LYS A 247 36.95 48.58 27.35
C LYS A 247 35.58 49.21 27.78
N PRO A 248 34.39 48.69 27.36
CA PRO A 248 33.66 47.55 28.01
C PRO A 248 32.74 46.75 27.03
N ALA A 249 31.78 45.89 27.35
CA ALA A 249 31.56 44.74 28.24
C ALA A 249 30.21 44.07 27.82
N LYS A 250 29.95 42.81 28.22
CA LYS A 250 28.68 42.06 28.04
C LYS A 250 27.52 42.63 28.87
N LYS A 251 26.25 42.44 28.44
CA LYS A 251 25.09 42.17 29.32
C LYS A 251 23.88 41.56 28.58
N ALA A 252 23.06 40.84 29.35
CA ALA A 252 21.90 40.02 28.98
C ALA A 252 20.56 40.56 29.57
N LYS A 253 19.46 39.80 29.37
CA LYS A 253 18.08 39.82 29.96
C LYS A 253 16.99 40.44 29.03
N LYS A 254 15.69 40.06 28.99
CA LYS A 254 14.79 39.09 29.69
C LYS A 254 13.42 39.01 28.94
N ALA A 255 12.72 37.87 29.09
CA ALA A 255 11.28 37.66 29.39
C ALA A 255 10.12 38.08 28.44
N LYS A 256 9.14 37.16 28.22
CA LYS A 256 7.77 37.08 28.83
C LYS A 256 6.81 36.25 27.92
N LYS A 257 6.38 35.02 28.33
CA LYS A 257 5.05 34.58 28.87
C LYS A 257 3.96 34.41 27.78
N ALA A 258 3.52 33.20 27.39
CA ALA A 258 2.64 32.17 28.01
C ALA A 258 1.12 32.36 27.78
N SER A 259 0.48 31.29 27.27
CA SER A 259 -0.93 30.82 27.41
C SER A 259 -1.31 30.03 26.13
N GLY A 260 -1.97 28.86 26.09
CA GLY A 260 -2.71 28.09 27.08
C GLY A 260 -4.14 27.81 26.58
N ALA A 261 -4.57 26.53 26.56
CA ALA A 261 -5.91 25.97 26.27
C ALA A 261 -6.31 25.87 24.77
N LYS A 262 -6.59 24.72 24.12
CA LYS A 262 -7.32 23.46 24.45
C LYS A 262 -8.85 23.69 24.56
N ARG A 263 -9.61 23.37 23.49
CA ARG A 263 -10.93 22.65 23.45
C ARG A 263 -11.75 22.99 22.19
N GLY A 264 -12.37 21.96 21.59
CA GLY A 264 -13.38 22.06 20.53
C GLY A 264 -13.43 20.81 19.64
N ARG A 265 -13.78 19.62 20.17
CA ARG A 265 -15.13 19.01 20.10
C ARG A 265 -15.83 19.12 18.72
N LYS A 266 -15.85 18.02 17.97
CA LYS A 266 -17.07 17.44 17.34
C LYS A 266 -17.79 16.58 18.41
N PRO A 267 -19.07 16.13 18.28
CA PRO A 267 -20.04 16.21 17.16
C PRO A 267 -21.46 16.69 17.58
N LYS A 268 -22.38 16.82 16.60
CA LYS A 268 -23.85 16.61 16.73
C LYS A 268 -24.28 15.89 15.44
N ALA A 269 -24.77 14.65 15.54
CA ALA A 269 -26.17 14.28 15.74
C ALA A 269 -26.98 14.65 14.49
#